data_AF-A0A1H6F939-F1
#
_entry.id   AF-A0A1H6F939-F1
#
_cell.length_a   1.000
_cell.length_b   1.000
_cell.length_c   1.000
_cell.angle_alpha   90.00
_cell.angle_beta   90.00
_cell.angle_gamma   90.00
#
_symmetry.space_group_name_H-M   'P 1'
#
loop_
_entity.id
_entity.type
_entity.pdbx_description
1 polymer ?
#
loop_
_entity_poly.entity_id
_entity_poly.type
_entity_poly.pdbx_seq_one_letter_code
_entity_poly.pdbx_strand_id
1 'polypeptide(L)'
;MTLWRERLADLSWFMRCLNEPIARQANKEDECTGRFWEGRFKSQALLDDAALISCMAYVDLNPVRAAIAQTPEDSEFTSFAARVEIQKKSVSKPEPQSQWLLPFAESKKTGKPQATQNAHVCLPISQEEYFELVDWTGRCIRDGKRGAIPAHIRPILQRLKIKQDNWIDGIQHYGNHFYKVVGIMRHLLEETERQGRKWFKGQSAARLLYQ
;
A
#
# COMPACT_ATOMS: atom_id res chain seq x y z
N MET A 1 31.87 -0.60 -10.79
CA MET A 1 30.94 -1.29 -9.87
C MET A 1 30.13 -0.31 -9.01
N THR A 2 30.74 0.74 -8.45
CA THR A 2 30.09 1.70 -7.54
C THR A 2 28.92 2.48 -8.18
N LEU A 3 29.11 3.04 -9.39
CA LEU A 3 28.08 3.80 -10.10
C LEU A 3 26.77 3.04 -10.33
N TRP A 4 26.86 1.76 -10.69
CA TRP A 4 25.66 0.94 -10.91
C TRP A 4 24.90 0.68 -9.62
N ARG A 5 25.61 0.44 -8.51
CA ARG A 5 24.99 0.27 -7.19
C ARG A 5 24.32 1.55 -6.71
N GLU A 6 24.95 2.70 -6.90
CA GLU A 6 24.37 4.01 -6.58
C GLU A 6 23.08 4.26 -7.36
N ARG A 7 23.09 4.02 -8.68
CA ARG A 7 21.90 4.20 -9.53
C ARG A 7 20.77 3.26 -9.18
N LEU A 8 21.06 2.01 -8.82
CA LEU A 8 20.05 1.04 -8.39
C LEU A 8 19.40 1.41 -7.04
N ALA A 9 20.11 2.16 -6.19
CA ALA A 9 19.59 2.64 -4.91
C ALA A 9 18.90 4.02 -5.01
N ASP A 10 19.05 4.73 -6.14
CA ASP A 10 18.46 6.06 -6.35
C ASP A 10 17.09 5.97 -7.05
N LEU A 11 16.04 6.19 -6.27
CA LEU A 11 14.67 6.22 -6.77
C LEU A 11 14.45 7.31 -7.85
N SER A 12 15.15 8.44 -7.76
CA SER A 12 15.04 9.51 -8.76
C SER A 12 15.63 9.08 -10.10
N TRP A 13 16.73 8.34 -10.06
CA TRP A 13 17.32 7.74 -11.25
C TRP A 13 16.38 6.71 -11.87
N PHE A 14 15.84 5.81 -11.06
CA PHE A 14 14.85 4.81 -11.50
C PHE A 14 13.63 5.47 -12.15
N MET A 15 13.00 6.42 -11.46
CA MET A 15 11.80 7.11 -11.98
C MET A 15 12.09 7.88 -13.26
N ARG A 16 13.29 8.44 -13.43
CA ARG A 16 13.68 9.09 -14.68
C ARG A 16 13.76 8.07 -15.83
N CYS A 17 14.40 6.92 -15.60
CA CYS A 17 14.50 5.86 -16.58
C CYS A 17 13.15 5.21 -16.91
N LEU A 18 12.19 5.25 -16.00
CA LEU A 18 10.82 4.77 -16.22
C LEU A 18 9.98 5.80 -16.99
N ASN A 19 9.97 7.04 -16.53
CA ASN A 19 9.02 8.05 -16.99
C ASN A 19 9.36 8.64 -18.38
N GLU A 20 10.65 8.78 -18.72
CA GLU A 20 11.06 9.39 -19.99
C GLU A 20 10.67 8.54 -21.22
N PRO A 21 10.94 7.22 -21.25
CA PRO A 21 10.52 6.39 -22.37
C PRO A 21 9.01 6.34 -22.56
N ILE A 22 8.25 6.22 -21.46
CA ILE A 22 6.77 6.22 -21.50
C ILE A 22 6.25 7.53 -22.07
N ALA A 23 6.76 8.68 -21.59
CA ALA A 23 6.33 9.99 -22.07
C ALA A 23 6.60 10.17 -23.57
N ARG A 24 7.76 9.72 -24.06
CA ARG A 24 8.12 9.81 -25.47
C ARG A 24 7.25 8.89 -26.34
N GLN A 25 6.97 7.68 -25.86
CA GLN A 25 6.14 6.74 -26.59
C GLN A 25 4.70 7.25 -26.69
N ALA A 26 4.11 7.71 -25.58
CA ALA A 26 2.75 8.27 -25.58
C ALA A 26 2.62 9.51 -26.48
N ASN A 27 3.56 10.46 -26.38
CA ASN A 27 3.56 11.63 -27.26
C ASN A 27 3.65 11.25 -28.75
N LYS A 28 4.42 10.20 -29.07
CA LYS A 28 4.53 9.69 -30.44
C LYS A 28 3.25 9.02 -30.91
N GLU A 29 2.58 8.24 -30.05
CA GLU A 29 1.30 7.59 -30.33
C GLU A 29 0.18 8.63 -30.56
N ASP A 30 0.18 9.71 -29.80
CA ASP A 30 -0.80 10.80 -29.90
C ASP A 30 -0.43 11.89 -30.92
N GLU A 31 0.64 11.69 -31.70
CA GLU A 31 1.18 12.65 -32.68
C GLU A 31 1.40 14.08 -32.13
N CYS A 32 1.75 14.18 -30.84
CA CYS A 32 1.87 15.45 -30.14
C CYS A 32 3.30 15.67 -29.57
N THR A 33 3.53 16.88 -29.06
CA THR A 33 4.76 17.22 -28.35
C THR A 33 4.43 17.93 -27.05
N GLY A 34 5.30 17.81 -26.05
CA GLY A 34 5.12 18.49 -24.77
C GLY A 34 5.31 17.58 -23.57
N ARG A 35 4.81 18.04 -22.42
CA ARG A 35 4.91 17.31 -21.15
C ARG A 35 3.77 16.29 -21.05
N PHE A 36 4.14 15.02 -20.90
CA PHE A 36 3.20 13.93 -20.62
C PHE A 36 2.79 13.86 -19.14
N TRP A 37 3.76 14.04 -18.23
CA TRP A 37 3.53 13.97 -16.78
C TRP A 37 3.25 15.35 -16.17
N GLU A 38 2.34 15.41 -15.19
CA GLU A 38 1.97 16.65 -14.47
C GLU A 38 3.14 17.29 -13.69
N GLY A 39 4.12 16.50 -13.24
CA GLY A 39 5.23 17.01 -12.44
C GLY A 39 6.21 15.95 -11.95
N ARG A 40 6.92 16.28 -10.87
CA ARG A 40 7.86 15.36 -10.22
C ARG A 40 7.10 14.27 -9.47
N PHE A 41 7.66 13.05 -9.44
CA PHE A 41 7.13 11.97 -8.61
C PHE A 41 7.17 12.37 -7.12
N LYS A 42 6.25 11.80 -6.35
CA LYS A 42 6.25 11.87 -4.89
C LYS A 42 6.85 10.58 -4.35
N SER A 43 7.65 10.70 -3.30
CA SER A 43 8.19 9.55 -2.56
C SER A 43 7.83 9.71 -1.09
N GLN A 44 7.29 8.65 -0.52
CA GLN A 44 6.82 8.59 0.85
C GLN A 44 7.43 7.36 1.52
N ALA A 45 8.15 7.57 2.62
CA ALA A 45 8.72 6.50 3.42
C ALA A 45 7.63 5.88 4.31
N LEU A 46 7.47 4.56 4.22
CA LEU A 46 6.61 3.77 5.10
C LEU A 46 7.51 3.15 6.17
N LEU A 47 7.31 3.52 7.42
CA LEU A 47 8.26 3.22 8.50
C LEU A 47 7.91 2.00 9.36
N ASP A 48 6.74 1.40 9.14
CA ASP A 48 6.29 0.22 9.86
C ASP A 48 5.21 -0.54 9.10
N ASP A 49 4.86 -1.71 9.62
CA ASP A 49 3.82 -2.59 9.12
C ASP A 49 2.46 -1.89 9.01
N ALA A 50 2.12 -1.01 9.96
CA ALA A 50 0.86 -0.29 9.96
C ALA A 50 0.78 0.65 8.74
N ALA A 51 1.85 1.42 8.49
CA ALA A 51 2.00 2.29 7.34
C ALA A 51 1.99 1.49 6.03
N LEU A 52 2.67 0.34 5.99
CA LEU A 52 2.69 -0.55 4.82
C LEU A 52 1.28 -1.02 4.47
N ILE A 53 0.56 -1.63 5.41
CA ILE A 53 -0.80 -2.15 5.18
C ILE A 53 -1.78 -1.02 4.86
N SER A 54 -1.65 0.14 5.50
CA SER A 54 -2.47 1.32 5.19
C SER A 54 -2.26 1.81 3.76
N CYS A 55 -1.00 1.88 3.32
CA CYS A 55 -0.65 2.28 1.96
C CYS A 55 -1.16 1.27 0.92
N MET A 56 -0.98 -0.03 1.19
CA MET A 56 -1.50 -1.08 0.32
C MET A 56 -3.02 -1.00 0.17
N ALA A 57 -3.77 -0.92 1.27
CA ALA A 57 -5.22 -0.80 1.25
C ALA A 57 -5.66 0.50 0.53
N TYR A 58 -4.96 1.61 0.75
CA TYR A 58 -5.20 2.85 0.02
C TYR A 58 -5.05 2.68 -1.49
N VAL A 59 -3.95 2.05 -1.94
CA VAL A 59 -3.67 1.84 -3.36
C VAL A 59 -4.70 0.91 -4.00
N ASP A 60 -4.96 -0.24 -3.37
CA ASP A 60 -5.92 -1.23 -3.89
C ASP A 60 -7.36 -0.68 -3.92
N LEU A 61 -7.70 0.30 -3.05
CA LEU A 61 -9.01 0.97 -3.04
C LEU A 61 -9.09 2.22 -3.92
N ASN A 62 -8.00 2.65 -4.56
CA ASN A 62 -8.04 3.85 -5.41
C ASN A 62 -9.03 3.75 -6.57
N PRO A 63 -9.11 2.63 -7.33
CA PRO A 63 -10.08 2.51 -8.42
C PRO A 63 -11.54 2.54 -7.92
N VAL A 64 -11.82 1.95 -6.76
CA VAL A 64 -13.13 2.01 -6.11
C VAL A 64 -13.46 3.45 -5.70
N ARG A 65 -12.51 4.16 -5.09
CA ARG A 65 -12.65 5.58 -4.71
C ARG A 65 -12.86 6.51 -5.90
N ALA A 66 -12.22 6.19 -7.03
CA ALA A 66 -12.35 6.93 -8.28
C ALA A 66 -13.59 6.54 -9.10
N ALA A 67 -14.44 5.63 -8.60
CA ALA A 67 -15.58 5.06 -9.30
C ALA A 67 -15.24 4.38 -10.65
N ILE A 68 -13.99 3.92 -10.81
CA ILE A 68 -13.50 3.15 -11.96
C ILE A 68 -13.86 1.66 -11.79
N ALA A 69 -13.95 1.18 -10.54
CA ALA A 69 -14.30 -0.20 -10.20
C ALA A 69 -15.40 -0.22 -9.11
N GLN A 70 -16.26 -1.25 -9.12
CA GLN A 70 -17.31 -1.41 -8.10
C GLN A 70 -16.82 -2.13 -6.85
N THR A 71 -15.87 -3.06 -7.02
CA THR A 71 -15.21 -3.76 -5.93
C THR A 71 -13.68 -3.82 -6.14
N PRO A 72 -12.89 -4.15 -5.11
CA PRO A 72 -11.45 -4.31 -5.25
C PRO A 72 -11.05 -5.41 -6.26
N GLU A 73 -11.86 -6.45 -6.40
CA GLU A 73 -11.65 -7.55 -7.36
C GLU A 73 -11.78 -7.09 -8.82
N ASP A 74 -12.64 -6.12 -9.09
CA ASP A 74 -12.87 -5.55 -10.43
C ASP A 74 -11.73 -4.61 -10.88
N SER A 75 -10.78 -4.34 -9.98
CA SER A 75 -9.69 -3.38 -10.21
C SER A 75 -8.48 -4.04 -10.89
N GLU A 76 -8.59 -4.32 -12.20
CA GLU A 76 -7.66 -5.14 -13.00
C GLU A 76 -6.17 -4.87 -12.74
N PHE A 77 -5.77 -3.59 -12.63
CA PHE A 77 -4.37 -3.18 -12.48
C PHE A 77 -3.92 -3.01 -11.02
N THR A 78 -4.53 -3.73 -10.07
CA THR A 78 -4.17 -3.68 -8.64
C THR A 78 -3.56 -4.98 -8.15
N SER A 79 -2.82 -4.90 -7.04
CA SER A 79 -2.24 -6.09 -6.41
C SER A 79 -3.33 -6.99 -5.83
N PHE A 80 -4.44 -6.40 -5.37
CA PHE A 80 -5.61 -7.13 -4.89
C PHE A 80 -6.22 -8.03 -5.98
N ALA A 81 -6.57 -7.45 -7.13
CA ALA A 81 -7.14 -8.20 -8.25
C ALA A 81 -6.19 -9.31 -8.74
N ALA A 82 -4.89 -9.00 -8.86
CA ALA A 82 -3.88 -9.98 -9.23
C ALA A 82 -3.82 -11.17 -8.24
N ARG A 83 -3.93 -10.93 -6.93
CA ARG A 83 -3.95 -11.98 -5.91
C ARG A 83 -5.21 -12.85 -6.00
N VAL A 84 -6.36 -12.23 -6.24
CA VAL A 84 -7.64 -12.94 -6.43
C VAL A 84 -7.60 -13.81 -7.68
N GLU A 85 -7.03 -13.31 -8.78
CA GLU A 85 -6.81 -14.10 -10.00
C GLU A 85 -5.90 -15.31 -9.75
N ILE A 86 -4.78 -15.11 -9.05
CA ILE A 86 -3.85 -16.19 -8.69
C ILE A 86 -4.56 -17.24 -7.84
N GLN A 87 -5.38 -16.83 -6.87
CA GLN A 87 -6.16 -17.74 -6.03
C GLN A 87 -7.20 -18.55 -6.84
N LYS A 88 -7.89 -17.91 -7.80
CA LYS A 88 -8.84 -18.60 -8.69
C LYS A 88 -8.13 -19.63 -9.58
N LYS A 89 -6.97 -19.24 -10.13
CA LYS A 89 -6.17 -20.09 -11.04
C LYS A 89 -5.55 -21.27 -10.30
N SER A 90 -5.01 -21.09 -9.09
CA SER A 90 -4.40 -22.16 -8.29
C SER A 90 -5.37 -23.28 -7.91
N VAL A 91 -6.65 -22.95 -7.69
CA VAL A 91 -7.72 -23.93 -7.47
C VAL A 91 -7.96 -24.78 -8.73
N SER A 92 -7.84 -24.17 -9.92
CA SER A 92 -8.08 -24.86 -11.20
C SER A 92 -6.86 -25.62 -11.75
N LYS A 93 -5.64 -25.13 -11.50
CA LYS A 93 -4.36 -25.73 -11.88
C LYS A 93 -3.26 -25.28 -10.91
N PRO A 94 -2.62 -26.19 -10.15
CA PRO A 94 -1.49 -25.86 -9.30
C PRO A 94 -0.22 -25.69 -10.16
N GLU A 95 -0.14 -24.60 -10.92
CA GLU A 95 1.11 -24.19 -11.57
C GLU A 95 1.86 -23.17 -10.71
N PRO A 96 3.21 -23.18 -10.74
CA PRO A 96 4.04 -22.20 -10.04
C PRO A 96 3.87 -20.81 -10.68
N GLN A 97 2.85 -20.08 -10.23
CA GLN A 97 2.51 -18.77 -10.75
C GLN A 97 3.47 -17.69 -10.25
N SER A 98 3.62 -16.63 -11.05
CA SER A 98 4.66 -15.60 -10.94
C SER A 98 4.80 -15.01 -9.54
N GLN A 99 5.95 -15.27 -8.89
CA GLN A 99 6.35 -14.84 -7.54
C GLN A 99 6.71 -13.35 -7.41
N TRP A 100 6.18 -12.46 -8.25
CA TRP A 100 6.56 -11.04 -8.20
C TRP A 100 5.87 -10.29 -7.05
N LEU A 101 4.76 -10.82 -6.53
CA LEU A 101 4.09 -10.30 -5.35
C LEU A 101 4.70 -10.91 -4.08
N LEU A 102 4.99 -10.05 -3.12
CA LEU A 102 5.46 -10.47 -1.80
C LEU A 102 4.39 -11.38 -1.15
N PRO A 103 4.78 -12.56 -0.60
CA PRO A 103 3.83 -13.48 0.02
C PRO A 103 3.27 -12.89 1.32
N PHE A 104 2.05 -13.29 1.67
CA PHE A 104 1.48 -13.01 2.99
C PHE A 104 2.12 -13.90 4.06
N ALA A 105 2.05 -13.43 5.31
CA ALA A 105 2.38 -14.27 6.45
C ALA A 105 1.35 -15.38 6.62
N GLU A 106 1.77 -16.52 7.17
CA GLU A 106 0.84 -17.61 7.50
C GLU A 106 -0.02 -17.22 8.71
N SER A 107 -1.34 -17.42 8.57
CA SER A 107 -2.26 -17.27 9.69
C SER A 107 -2.10 -18.44 10.66
N LYS A 108 -1.61 -18.17 11.88
CA LYS A 108 -1.77 -19.11 13.00
C LYS A 108 -3.10 -18.79 13.66
N LYS A 109 -4.02 -19.77 13.71
CA LYS A 109 -5.37 -19.68 14.32
C LYS A 109 -5.41 -18.99 15.69
N THR A 110 -4.28 -18.96 16.41
CA THR A 110 -4.05 -18.17 17.60
C THR A 110 -2.60 -17.63 17.59
N GLY A 111 -2.37 -16.45 17.01
CA GLY A 111 -1.02 -15.85 17.04
C GLY A 111 -0.82 -14.66 16.13
N LYS A 112 0.37 -14.05 16.23
CA LYS A 112 0.83 -13.08 15.24
C LYS A 112 1.16 -13.82 13.93
N PRO A 113 0.85 -13.26 12.76
CA PRO A 113 1.27 -13.81 11.48
C PRO A 113 2.80 -13.92 11.48
N GLN A 114 3.33 -15.03 10.97
CA GLN A 114 4.78 -15.26 10.88
C GLN A 114 5.19 -15.49 9.43
N ALA A 115 6.44 -15.13 9.13
CA ALA A 115 7.05 -15.46 7.86
C ALA A 115 7.01 -16.98 7.62
N THR A 116 6.73 -17.36 6.37
CA THR A 116 6.74 -18.76 5.97
C THR A 116 8.16 -19.29 6.02
N GLN A 117 8.32 -20.60 6.23
CA GLN A 117 9.65 -21.22 6.35
C GLN A 117 10.56 -20.98 5.12
N ASN A 118 9.95 -20.68 3.96
CA ASN A 118 10.64 -20.52 2.68
C ASN A 118 10.76 -19.06 2.20
N ALA A 119 10.22 -18.07 2.93
CA ALA A 119 10.29 -16.66 2.55
C ALA A 119 11.12 -15.87 3.56
N HIS A 120 12.25 -15.31 3.11
CA HIS A 120 13.06 -14.41 3.94
C HIS A 120 12.33 -13.11 4.32
N VAL A 121 11.26 -12.74 3.59
CA VAL A 121 10.42 -11.56 3.83
C VAL A 121 8.97 -11.86 3.41
N CYS A 122 7.99 -11.48 4.22
CA CYS A 122 6.55 -11.59 3.92
C CYS A 122 5.81 -10.33 4.36
N LEU A 123 4.54 -10.18 3.93
CA LEU A 123 3.65 -9.15 4.45
C LEU A 123 3.23 -9.48 5.90
N PRO A 124 3.08 -8.48 6.78
CA PRO A 124 2.81 -8.65 8.21
C PRO A 124 1.34 -8.95 8.54
N ILE A 125 0.63 -9.63 7.64
CA ILE A 125 -0.80 -9.97 7.72
C ILE A 125 -1.05 -11.24 6.90
N SER A 126 -2.06 -12.03 7.24
CA SER A 126 -2.49 -13.13 6.37
C SER A 126 -3.27 -12.64 5.16
N GLN A 127 -3.39 -13.48 4.14
CA GLN A 127 -4.16 -13.13 2.94
C GLN A 127 -5.65 -12.92 3.28
N GLU A 128 -6.23 -13.82 4.09
CA GLU A 128 -7.63 -13.77 4.50
C GLU A 128 -7.92 -12.48 5.26
N GLU A 129 -7.08 -12.16 6.26
CA GLU A 129 -7.19 -10.95 7.06
C GLU A 129 -7.07 -9.68 6.21
N TYR A 130 -6.16 -9.67 5.23
CA TYR A 130 -6.02 -8.53 4.32
C TYR A 130 -7.24 -8.38 3.41
N PHE A 131 -7.78 -9.48 2.88
CA PHE A 131 -8.94 -9.47 2.01
C PHE A 131 -10.19 -8.99 2.75
N GLU A 132 -10.43 -9.50 3.96
CA GLU A 132 -11.52 -9.05 4.82
C GLU A 132 -11.38 -7.55 5.15
N LEU A 133 -10.17 -7.09 5.49
CA LEU A 133 -9.90 -5.69 5.79
C LEU A 133 -10.21 -4.79 4.59
N VAL A 134 -9.74 -5.14 3.39
CA VAL A 134 -9.93 -4.32 2.17
C VAL A 134 -11.39 -4.33 1.70
N ASP A 135 -12.05 -5.49 1.66
CA ASP A 135 -13.47 -5.59 1.27
C ASP A 135 -14.36 -4.75 2.21
N TRP A 136 -14.21 -4.92 3.52
CA TRP A 136 -14.97 -4.15 4.49
C TRP A 136 -14.70 -2.64 4.37
N THR A 137 -13.43 -2.25 4.20
CA THR A 137 -13.06 -0.84 4.02
C THR A 137 -13.67 -0.26 2.75
N GLY A 138 -13.60 -0.98 1.63
CA GLY A 138 -14.18 -0.56 0.35
C GLY A 138 -15.69 -0.35 0.42
N ARG A 139 -16.43 -1.26 1.10
CA ARG A 139 -17.88 -1.11 1.31
C ARG A 139 -18.22 0.14 2.14
N CYS A 140 -17.48 0.40 3.22
CA CYS A 140 -17.68 1.61 4.02
C CYS A 140 -17.46 2.89 3.21
N ILE A 141 -16.42 2.90 2.37
CA ILE A 141 -16.10 4.05 1.51
C ILE A 141 -17.20 4.27 0.47
N ARG A 142 -17.64 3.22 -0.21
CA ARG A 142 -18.67 3.30 -1.27
C ARG A 142 -20.02 3.75 -0.73
N ASP A 143 -20.44 3.18 0.40
CA ASP A 143 -21.76 3.47 0.98
C ASP A 143 -21.80 4.83 1.71
N GLY A 144 -20.66 5.52 1.82
CA GLY A 144 -20.53 6.79 2.53
C GLY A 144 -20.80 6.68 4.03
N LYS A 145 -20.68 5.47 4.60
CA LYS A 145 -21.04 5.18 5.99
C LYS A 145 -19.80 4.96 6.84
N ARG A 146 -19.81 5.53 8.04
CA ARG A 146 -19.01 5.04 9.16
C ARG A 146 -19.61 3.71 9.60
N GLY A 147 -19.35 2.64 8.85
CA GLY A 147 -19.80 1.29 9.19
C GLY A 147 -19.27 0.88 10.57
N ALA A 148 -20.07 0.15 11.35
CA ALA A 148 -19.58 -0.45 12.57
C ALA A 148 -18.49 -1.48 12.23
N ILE A 149 -17.34 -1.40 12.89
CA ILE A 149 -16.22 -2.32 12.63
C ILE A 149 -16.62 -3.73 13.08
N PRO A 150 -16.65 -4.72 12.17
CA PRO A 150 -17.02 -6.10 12.49
C PRO A 150 -16.10 -6.68 13.57
N ALA A 151 -16.65 -7.55 14.41
CA ALA A 151 -15.91 -8.14 15.53
C ALA A 151 -14.63 -8.88 15.11
N HIS A 152 -14.60 -9.45 13.89
CA HIS A 152 -13.41 -10.14 13.35
C HIS A 152 -12.33 -9.19 12.79
N ILE A 153 -12.68 -7.95 12.41
CA ILE A 153 -11.73 -6.94 11.89
C ILE A 153 -11.01 -6.22 13.04
N ARG A 154 -11.69 -6.01 14.18
CA ARG A 154 -11.12 -5.28 15.34
C ARG A 154 -9.77 -5.86 15.81
N PRO A 155 -9.60 -7.19 15.96
CA PRO A 155 -8.31 -7.79 16.33
C PRO A 155 -7.21 -7.55 15.29
N ILE A 156 -7.56 -7.51 13.99
CA ILE A 156 -6.60 -7.23 12.90
C ILE A 156 -6.03 -5.81 13.09
N LEU A 157 -6.90 -4.80 13.22
CA LEU A 157 -6.48 -3.40 13.41
C LEU A 157 -5.67 -3.20 14.71
N GLN A 158 -6.06 -3.85 15.81
CA GLN A 158 -5.30 -3.81 17.07
C GLN A 158 -3.89 -4.37 16.92
N ARG A 159 -3.75 -5.53 16.26
CA ARG A 159 -2.45 -6.16 16.07
C ARG A 159 -1.54 -5.34 15.15
N LEU A 160 -2.11 -4.67 14.16
CA LEU A 160 -1.43 -3.72 13.28
C LEU A 160 -1.15 -2.37 13.96
N LYS A 161 -1.55 -2.16 15.22
CA LYS A 161 -1.41 -0.89 15.94
C LYS A 161 -2.09 0.28 15.21
N ILE A 162 -3.26 0.03 14.63
CA ILE A 162 -4.07 1.03 13.95
C ILE A 162 -5.25 1.42 14.84
N LYS A 163 -5.50 2.72 14.98
CA LYS A 163 -6.65 3.26 15.70
C LYS A 163 -7.91 3.01 14.90
N GLN A 164 -8.71 2.07 15.39
CA GLN A 164 -9.97 1.62 14.82
C GLN A 164 -10.89 2.77 14.38
N ASP A 165 -11.13 3.72 15.28
CA ASP A 165 -12.08 4.82 15.05
C ASP A 165 -11.70 5.76 13.90
N ASN A 166 -10.41 5.78 13.54
CA ASN A 166 -9.86 6.67 12.52
C ASN A 166 -9.44 5.93 11.25
N TRP A 167 -9.65 4.62 11.14
CA TRP A 167 -9.19 3.82 10.01
C TRP A 167 -9.82 4.27 8.68
N ILE A 168 -11.15 4.31 8.60
CA ILE A 168 -11.87 4.67 7.36
C ILE A 168 -11.48 6.08 6.89
N ASP A 169 -11.50 7.05 7.82
CA ASP A 169 -11.09 8.43 7.56
C ASP A 169 -9.63 8.51 7.09
N GLY A 170 -8.74 7.75 7.76
CA GLY A 170 -7.33 7.62 7.43
C GLY A 170 -7.09 7.12 6.01
N ILE A 171 -7.85 6.12 5.55
CA ILE A 171 -7.74 5.59 4.18
C ILE A 171 -8.38 6.52 3.15
N GLN A 172 -9.56 7.08 3.41
CA GLN A 172 -10.24 8.00 2.50
C GLN A 172 -9.40 9.25 2.21
N HIS A 173 -8.69 9.75 3.21
CA HIS A 173 -7.92 10.99 3.15
C HIS A 173 -6.41 10.77 3.21
N TYR A 174 -5.94 9.53 2.99
CA TYR A 174 -4.53 9.15 3.11
C TYR A 174 -3.58 10.10 2.36
N GLY A 175 -3.91 10.43 1.10
CA GLY A 175 -3.10 11.32 0.25
C GLY A 175 -2.97 12.77 0.76
N ASN A 176 -3.89 13.22 1.61
CA ASN A 176 -3.88 14.56 2.22
C ASN A 176 -3.28 14.54 3.63
N HIS A 177 -3.45 13.43 4.36
CA HIS A 177 -3.00 13.24 5.73
C HIS A 177 -1.49 13.03 5.83
N PHE A 178 -0.91 12.36 4.84
CA PHE A 178 0.48 11.99 4.84
C PHE A 178 1.27 12.67 3.73
N TYR A 179 2.50 13.10 4.04
CA TYR A 179 3.37 13.77 3.08
C TYR A 179 4.59 12.91 2.73
N LYS A 180 5.71 13.09 3.43
CA LYS A 180 6.97 12.38 3.12
C LYS A 180 7.19 11.11 3.92
N VAL A 181 6.52 10.96 5.05
CA VAL A 181 6.79 9.90 6.03
C VAL A 181 5.46 9.45 6.65
N VAL A 182 5.30 8.13 6.82
CA VAL A 182 4.12 7.48 7.41
C VAL A 182 4.55 6.37 8.36
N GLY A 183 3.91 6.32 9.51
CA GLY A 183 4.17 5.34 10.55
C GLY A 183 3.74 5.84 11.92
N ILE A 184 4.00 5.04 12.95
CA ILE A 184 3.81 5.39 14.34
C ILE A 184 4.72 6.56 14.74
N MET A 185 4.27 7.36 15.71
CA MET A 185 4.97 8.58 16.13
C MET A 185 6.44 8.32 16.49
N ARG A 186 6.72 7.19 17.15
CA ARG A 186 8.08 6.81 17.53
C ARG A 186 9.01 6.73 16.31
N HIS A 187 8.61 6.02 15.26
CA HIS A 187 9.43 5.88 14.06
C HIS A 187 9.55 7.20 13.29
N LEU A 188 8.51 8.05 13.31
CA LEU A 188 8.60 9.40 12.75
C LEU A 188 9.69 10.23 13.43
N LEU A 189 9.82 10.11 14.76
CA LEU A 189 10.85 10.82 15.54
C LEU A 189 12.26 10.27 15.22
N GLU A 190 12.42 8.95 15.21
CA GLU A 190 13.67 8.29 14.81
C GLU A 190 14.09 8.70 13.39
N GLU A 191 13.14 8.78 12.46
CA GLU A 191 13.40 9.22 11.08
C GLU A 191 13.70 10.73 10.97
N THR A 192 13.08 11.58 11.82
CA THR A 192 13.46 13.00 11.87
C THR A 192 14.92 13.17 12.28
N GLU A 193 15.35 12.45 13.31
CA GLU A 193 16.72 12.48 13.80
C GLU A 193 17.70 11.97 12.73
N ARG A 194 17.39 10.84 12.11
CA ARG A 194 18.21 10.25 11.04
C ARG A 194 18.42 11.20 9.86
N GLN A 195 17.40 11.98 9.49
CA GLN A 195 17.49 12.96 8.40
C GLN A 195 18.05 14.33 8.84
N GLY A 196 18.44 14.50 10.10
CA GLY A 196 18.90 15.80 10.64
C GLY A 196 17.82 16.88 10.59
N ARG A 197 16.54 16.50 10.63
CA ARG A 197 15.39 17.41 10.57
C ARG A 197 14.81 17.60 11.97
N LYS A 198 14.26 18.80 12.21
CA LYS A 198 13.58 19.11 13.48
C LYS A 198 12.12 18.67 13.52
N TRP A 199 11.51 18.40 12.36
CA TRP A 199 10.07 18.12 12.24
C TRP A 199 9.69 17.52 10.88
N PHE A 200 8.59 16.76 10.84
CA PHE A 200 7.91 16.31 9.62
C PHE A 200 6.40 16.63 9.62
N LYS A 201 5.88 16.99 8.44
CA LYS A 201 4.44 17.06 8.18
C LYS A 201 3.83 15.66 8.22
N GLY A 202 2.70 15.52 8.91
CA GLY A 202 1.99 14.24 9.07
C GLY A 202 1.93 13.73 10.51
N GLN A 203 2.57 14.40 11.47
CA GLN A 203 2.52 14.01 12.89
C GLN A 203 1.10 13.93 13.46
N SER A 204 0.23 14.89 13.15
CA SER A 204 -1.16 14.86 13.63
C SER A 204 -1.92 13.65 13.06
N ALA A 205 -1.77 13.37 11.77
CA ALA A 205 -2.34 12.19 11.13
C ALA A 205 -1.79 10.90 11.73
N ALA A 206 -0.48 10.83 12.00
CA ALA A 206 0.13 9.68 12.65
C ALA A 206 -0.45 9.43 14.06
N ARG A 207 -0.67 10.50 14.86
CA ARG A 207 -1.33 10.37 16.17
C ARG A 207 -2.77 9.94 16.06
N LEU A 208 -3.48 10.33 15.00
CA LEU A 208 -4.88 9.96 14.80
C LEU A 208 -5.01 8.52 14.31
N LEU A 209 -4.14 8.07 13.42
CA LEU A 209 -4.31 6.78 12.73
C LEU A 209 -3.55 5.63 13.39
N TYR A 210 -2.41 5.89 14.03
CA TYR A 210 -1.53 4.83 14.54
C TYR A 210 -1.39 4.88 16.07
N GLN A 211 -1.11 3.72 16.67
CA GLN A 211 -0.94 3.51 18.12
C GLN A 211 0.53 3.36 18.51
#